data_AF-A0A2G9TLF8-F1
#
_entry.id   AF-A0A2G9TLF8-F1
#
_cell.length_a   1.000
_cell.length_b   1.000
_cell.length_c   1.000
_cell.angle_alpha   90.00
_cell.angle_beta   90.00
_cell.angle_gamma   90.00
#
_symmetry.space_group_name_H-M   'P 1'
#
loop_
_entity.id
_entity.type
_entity.pdbx_description
1 polymer ?
#
loop_
_entity_poly.entity_id
_entity_poly.type
_entity_poly.pdbx_seq_one_letter_code
_entity_poly.pdbx_strand_id
1 'polypeptide(L)'
;MNGKNIGGSIGRGVTLVRSANKNILVDCGDPWNGEEILRQLSLFGLEKTDGNSVTLTPAVELRRCPGHTDHDLIVVASNTERGRIVISGDIFECASDDAQWREVSKYPVLQAKSRLEIEEIADWIVPGHGPMFKNEKRRH
;
A
#
# COMPACT_ATOMS: atom_id res chain seq x y z
N MET A 1 3.72 -25.43 20.92
CA MET A 1 3.82 -24.08 20.34
C MET A 1 2.39 -23.64 20.03
N ASN A 2 1.80 -22.80 20.88
CA ASN A 2 0.39 -22.45 20.78
C ASN A 2 0.18 -21.39 19.70
N GLY A 3 -0.25 -21.85 18.52
CA GLY A 3 -0.73 -20.99 17.45
C GLY A 3 -2.00 -20.27 17.89
N LYS A 4 -1.88 -18.99 18.25
CA LYS A 4 -3.02 -18.09 18.23
C LYS A 4 -3.17 -17.58 16.81
N ASN A 5 -4.00 -18.27 16.03
CA ASN A 5 -4.67 -17.68 14.86
C ASN A 5 -5.59 -16.58 15.38
N ILE A 6 -5.06 -15.37 15.53
CA ILE A 6 -5.83 -14.20 15.92
C ILE A 6 -5.81 -13.23 14.75
N GLY A 7 -6.91 -13.22 14.00
CA GLY A 7 -7.26 -12.06 13.19
C GLY A 7 -7.81 -10.99 14.13
N GLY A 8 -7.33 -9.77 13.99
CA GLY A 8 -7.78 -8.62 14.77
C GLY A 8 -7.73 -7.37 13.91
N SER A 9 -8.64 -6.42 14.19
CA SER A 9 -8.56 -5.09 13.59
C SER A 9 -7.27 -4.41 14.08
N ILE A 10 -6.48 -3.90 13.13
CA ILE A 10 -5.19 -3.23 13.40
C ILE A 10 -5.25 -1.72 13.10
N GLY A 11 -6.47 -1.19 13.02
CA GLY A 11 -6.79 0.17 12.63
C GLY A 11 -8.24 0.23 12.16
N ARG A 12 -8.84 1.43 12.08
CA ARG A 12 -10.19 1.56 11.49
C ARG A 12 -10.14 1.09 10.04
N GLY A 13 -11.03 0.17 9.66
CA GLY A 13 -11.09 -0.40 8.31
C GLY A 13 -10.07 -1.52 8.04
N VAL A 14 -8.91 -1.54 8.70
CA VAL A 14 -7.85 -2.52 8.40
C VAL A 14 -7.94 -3.78 9.25
N THR A 15 -7.95 -4.92 8.56
CA THR A 15 -7.91 -6.25 9.19
C THR A 15 -6.64 -6.99 8.80
N LEU A 16 -5.87 -7.43 9.81
CA LEU A 16 -4.81 -8.41 9.61
C LEU A 16 -5.39 -9.80 9.81
N VAL A 17 -5.36 -10.63 8.77
CA VAL A 17 -5.68 -12.06 8.85
C VAL A 17 -4.38 -12.85 8.83
N ARG A 18 -4.14 -13.64 9.89
CA ARG A 18 -2.94 -14.47 10.02
C ARG A 18 -3.27 -15.95 9.90
N SER A 19 -2.46 -16.67 9.12
CA SER A 19 -2.40 -18.13 9.14
C SER A 19 -1.01 -18.59 9.61
N ALA A 20 -0.80 -19.90 9.66
CA ALA A 20 0.50 -20.47 10.01
C ALA A 20 1.65 -20.04 9.07
N ASN A 21 1.34 -19.63 7.83
CA ASN A 21 2.35 -19.33 6.81
C ASN A 21 2.05 -18.09 5.96
N LYS A 22 0.97 -17.36 6.22
CA LYS A 22 0.57 -16.19 5.44
C LYS A 22 0.04 -15.09 6.35
N ASN A 23 0.35 -13.85 5.97
CA ASN A 23 -0.30 -12.66 6.48
C ASN A 23 -1.07 -12.05 5.32
N ILE A 24 -2.34 -11.72 5.55
CA ILE A 24 -3.20 -11.02 4.60
C ILE A 24 -3.60 -9.72 5.26
N LEU A 25 -3.32 -8.61 4.59
CA LEU A 25 -3.86 -7.31 4.95
C LEU A 25 -5.12 -7.10 4.13
N VAL A 26 -6.25 -6.91 4.81
CA VAL A 26 -7.53 -6.58 4.18
C VAL A 26 -7.80 -5.11 4.50
N ASP A 27 -7.87 -4.31 3.43
CA ASP A 27 -7.97 -2.84 3.45
C ASP A 27 -6.65 -2.11 3.81
N CYS A 28 -6.48 -0.89 3.32
CA CYS A 28 -5.31 -0.04 3.59
C CYS A 28 -5.57 1.01 4.68
N GLY A 29 -6.82 1.13 5.13
CA GLY A 29 -7.21 2.03 6.20
C GLY A 29 -7.79 3.32 5.68
N ASP A 30 -7.87 4.31 6.56
CA ASP A 30 -8.27 5.66 6.19
C ASP A 30 -7.01 6.55 6.10
N PRO A 31 -7.10 7.72 5.45
CA PRO A 31 -5.94 8.59 5.24
C PRO A 31 -5.31 9.17 6.52
N TRP A 32 -5.72 8.76 7.71
CA TRP A 32 -5.30 9.31 9.00
C TRP A 32 -4.72 8.26 9.96
N ASN A 33 -4.76 6.97 9.60
CA ASN A 33 -4.46 5.89 10.54
C ASN A 33 -3.20 5.05 10.23
N GLY A 34 -2.37 5.51 9.28
CA GLY A 34 -1.16 4.80 8.84
C GLY A 34 -0.15 4.50 9.97
N GLU A 35 0.09 5.43 10.90
CA GLU A 35 1.00 5.17 12.03
C GLU A 35 0.44 4.12 13.01
N GLU A 36 -0.88 4.11 13.23
CA GLU A 36 -1.53 3.12 14.09
C GLU A 36 -1.43 1.72 13.48
N ILE A 37 -1.66 1.60 12.16
CA ILE A 37 -1.49 0.34 11.42
C ILE A 37 -0.06 -0.19 11.58
N LEU A 38 0.95 0.66 11.33
CA LEU A 38 2.35 0.26 11.44
C LEU A 38 2.72 -0.16 12.86
N ARG A 39 2.19 0.54 13.88
CA ARG A 39 2.39 0.20 15.29
C ARG A 39 1.77 -1.15 15.64
N GLN A 40 0.55 -1.42 15.17
CA GLN A 40 -0.12 -2.69 15.41
C GLN A 40 0.57 -3.86 14.70
N LEU A 41 1.03 -3.66 13.46
CA LEU A 41 1.82 -4.67 12.72
C LEU A 41 3.09 -5.07 13.49
N SER A 42 3.80 -4.09 14.08
CA SER A 42 4.96 -4.35 14.93
C SER A 42 4.65 -5.25 16.13
N LEU A 43 3.49 -5.07 16.79
CA LEU A 43 3.05 -5.95 17.90
C LEU A 43 2.84 -7.41 17.46
N PHE A 44 2.65 -7.65 16.17
CA PHE A 44 2.50 -8.97 15.59
C PHE A 44 3.81 -9.58 15.05
N GLY A 45 4.95 -8.90 15.27
CA GLY A 45 6.27 -9.31 14.78
C GLY A 45 6.54 -8.94 13.33
N LEU A 46 5.74 -8.03 12.76
CA LEU A 46 5.94 -7.48 11.42
C LEU A 46 6.60 -6.10 11.58
N GLU A 47 7.93 -6.10 11.67
CA GLU A 47 8.72 -4.90 11.92
C GLU A 47 8.99 -4.10 10.65
N LYS A 48 9.31 -2.81 10.84
CA LYS A 48 9.71 -1.94 9.74
C LYS A 48 11.07 -2.38 9.20
N THR A 49 11.14 -2.64 7.90
CA THR A 49 12.38 -2.72 7.13
C THR A 49 12.72 -1.33 6.59
N ASP A 50 13.98 -0.92 6.71
CA ASP A 50 14.53 0.35 6.19
C ASP A 50 13.75 1.62 6.60
N GLY A 51 13.07 1.58 7.74
CA GLY A 51 12.33 2.70 8.34
C GLY A 51 10.97 3.04 7.72
N ASN A 52 10.64 2.51 6.53
CA ASN A 52 9.47 2.92 5.76
C ASN A 52 8.67 1.79 5.10
N SER A 53 9.11 0.53 5.17
CA SER A 53 8.37 -0.62 4.65
C SER A 53 8.15 -1.68 5.73
N VAL A 54 7.15 -2.55 5.56
CA VAL A 54 6.90 -3.73 6.39
C VAL A 54 6.71 -4.91 5.45
N THR A 55 7.60 -5.90 5.54
CA THR A 55 7.46 -7.13 4.76
C THR A 55 6.35 -7.99 5.36
N LEU A 56 5.23 -8.18 4.63
CA LEU A 56 4.12 -9.03 5.06
C LEU A 56 4.37 -10.50 4.72
N THR A 57 4.95 -10.74 3.54
CA THR A 57 5.43 -12.04 3.03
C THR A 57 6.63 -11.79 2.10
N PRO A 58 7.41 -12.81 1.70
CA PRO A 58 8.54 -12.62 0.78
C PRO A 58 8.21 -11.92 -0.54
N ALA A 59 6.94 -11.94 -0.97
CA ALA A 59 6.48 -11.33 -2.21
C ALA A 59 5.57 -10.10 -2.00
N VAL A 60 5.25 -9.73 -0.76
CA VAL A 60 4.31 -8.65 -0.45
C VAL A 60 4.87 -7.77 0.66
N GLU A 61 5.01 -6.48 0.36
CA GLU A 61 5.41 -5.45 1.33
C GLU A 61 4.36 -4.34 1.41
N LEU A 62 4.25 -3.75 2.58
CA LEU A 62 3.51 -2.51 2.84
C LEU A 62 4.53 -1.36 2.90
N ARG A 63 4.28 -0.24 2.23
CA ARG A 63 5.19 0.91 2.19
C ARG A 63 4.47 2.20 2.53
N ARG A 64 5.12 3.10 3.28
CA ARG A 64 4.68 4.50 3.34
C ARG A 64 4.91 5.18 2.00
N CYS A 65 3.90 5.89 1.52
CA CYS A 65 3.94 6.59 0.25
C CYS A 65 3.10 7.88 0.36
N PRO A 66 3.56 8.87 1.14
CA PRO A 66 2.76 10.05 1.47
C PRO A 66 2.46 10.90 0.24
N GLY A 67 1.34 11.62 0.24
CA GLY A 67 1.01 12.55 -0.82
C GLY A 67 -0.42 13.04 -0.79
N HIS A 68 -1.37 12.13 -1.04
CA HIS A 68 -2.79 12.44 -0.94
C HIS A 68 -3.10 12.86 0.52
N THR A 69 -2.54 12.13 1.49
CA THR A 69 -2.25 12.60 2.85
C THR A 69 -0.86 12.19 3.33
N ASP A 70 -0.49 12.56 4.55
CA ASP A 70 0.78 12.19 5.20
C ASP A 70 0.81 10.73 5.71
N HIS A 71 -0.34 10.04 5.70
CA HIS A 71 -0.45 8.68 6.24
C HIS A 71 -0.66 7.60 5.17
N ASP A 72 -0.64 7.96 3.88
CA ASP A 72 -0.86 7.01 2.80
C ASP A 72 0.10 5.82 2.84
N LEU A 73 -0.48 4.64 2.67
CA LEU A 73 0.20 3.36 2.58
C LEU A 73 -0.12 2.71 1.24
N ILE A 74 0.90 2.07 0.66
CA ILE A 74 0.76 1.26 -0.56
C ILE A 74 1.15 -0.18 -0.28
N VAL A 75 0.54 -1.10 -1.02
CA VAL A 75 0.95 -2.50 -1.02
C VAL A 75 1.68 -2.81 -2.32
N VAL A 76 2.89 -3.34 -2.23
CA VAL A 76 3.66 -3.80 -3.37
C VAL A 76 3.66 -5.32 -3.39
N ALA A 77 3.00 -5.90 -4.38
CA ALA A 77 2.96 -7.34 -4.64
C ALA A 77 3.90 -7.67 -5.81
N SER A 78 5.01 -8.35 -5.51
CA SER A 78 5.99 -8.82 -6.48
C SER A 78 5.70 -10.26 -6.92
N ASN A 79 6.31 -10.68 -8.04
CA ASN A 79 6.24 -12.06 -8.55
C ASN A 79 4.81 -12.57 -8.80
N THR A 80 3.89 -11.69 -9.20
CA THR A 80 2.57 -12.11 -9.66
C THR A 80 2.66 -12.56 -11.12
N GLU A 81 1.66 -13.30 -11.61
CA GLU A 81 1.56 -13.69 -13.03
C GLU A 81 1.55 -12.49 -13.99
N ARG A 82 1.22 -11.30 -13.49
CA ARG A 82 1.15 -10.04 -14.25
C ARG A 82 2.35 -9.11 -14.03
N GLY A 83 3.36 -9.56 -13.29
CA GLY A 83 4.49 -8.74 -12.86
C GLY A 83 4.31 -8.17 -11.45
N ARG A 84 4.88 -6.99 -11.18
CA ARG A 84 4.72 -6.27 -9.91
C ARG A 84 3.46 -5.40 -9.94
N ILE A 85 2.55 -5.65 -9.01
CA ILE A 85 1.31 -4.89 -8.84
C ILE A 85 1.46 -3.98 -7.62
N VAL A 86 1.11 -2.70 -7.78
CA VAL A 86 1.07 -1.75 -6.67
C VAL A 86 -0.37 -1.32 -6.42
N ILE A 87 -0.85 -1.56 -5.21
CA ILE A 87 -2.12 -1.02 -4.71
C ILE A 87 -1.81 0.32 -4.08
N SER A 88 -2.14 1.40 -4.80
CA SER A 88 -1.66 2.74 -4.49
C SER A 88 -2.61 3.57 -3.63
N GLY A 89 -3.88 3.16 -3.52
CA GLY A 89 -4.93 4.03 -2.99
C GLY A 89 -4.98 5.35 -3.76
N ASP A 90 -5.38 6.43 -3.09
CA ASP A 90 -5.60 7.76 -3.68
C ASP A 90 -4.30 8.50 -4.06
N ILE A 91 -3.12 7.85 -3.96
CA ILE A 91 -1.93 8.34 -4.67
C ILE A 91 -2.22 8.41 -6.18
N PHE A 92 -3.01 7.46 -6.69
CA PHE A 92 -3.69 7.53 -7.98
C PHE A 92 -5.20 7.46 -7.74
N GLU A 93 -5.92 8.52 -8.10
CA GLU A 93 -7.37 8.57 -7.96
C GLU A 93 -8.00 7.56 -8.93
N CYS A 94 -7.58 7.54 -10.19
CA CYS A 94 -8.01 6.59 -11.21
C CYS A 94 -7.01 6.57 -12.39
N ALA A 95 -7.27 5.75 -13.42
CA ALA A 95 -6.40 5.64 -14.60
C ALA A 95 -6.27 6.92 -15.45
N SER A 96 -7.15 7.91 -15.27
CA SER A 96 -7.18 9.15 -16.05
C SER A 96 -7.37 10.37 -15.14
N ASP A 97 -6.59 10.41 -14.06
CA ASP A 97 -6.70 11.41 -13.00
C ASP A 97 -5.78 12.63 -13.17
N ASP A 98 -5.06 12.75 -14.29
CA ASP A 98 -4.04 13.80 -14.51
C ASP A 98 -4.53 15.23 -14.23
N ALA A 99 -5.81 15.50 -14.48
CA ALA A 99 -6.44 16.80 -14.24
C ALA A 99 -6.96 16.98 -12.81
N GLN A 100 -7.14 15.92 -12.03
CA GLN A 100 -7.92 15.91 -10.79
C GLN A 100 -7.08 15.65 -9.53
N TRP A 101 -6.09 14.74 -9.58
CA TRP A 101 -5.40 14.27 -8.37
C TRP A 101 -4.75 15.40 -7.58
N ARG A 102 -4.27 16.46 -8.25
CA ARG A 102 -3.66 17.63 -7.61
C ARG A 102 -4.66 18.45 -6.80
N GLU A 103 -5.93 18.47 -7.21
CA GLU A 103 -6.98 19.28 -6.59
C GLU A 103 -7.45 18.67 -5.27
N VAL A 104 -7.39 17.34 -5.16
CA VAL A 104 -7.80 16.57 -3.98
C VAL A 104 -6.64 16.18 -3.06
N SER A 105 -5.40 16.51 -3.45
CA SER A 105 -4.19 16.22 -2.69
C SER A 105 -3.96 17.20 -1.53
N LYS A 106 -3.67 16.67 -0.34
CA LYS A 106 -3.16 17.49 0.78
C LYS A 106 -1.72 17.95 0.54
N TYR A 107 -0.89 17.14 -0.13
CA TYR A 107 0.53 17.43 -0.40
C TYR A 107 0.92 17.15 -1.86
N PRO A 108 0.51 18.00 -2.83
CA PRO A 108 0.66 17.73 -4.26
C PRO A 108 2.10 17.46 -4.72
N VAL A 109 3.07 18.15 -4.13
CA VAL A 109 4.49 17.97 -4.45
C VAL A 109 4.99 16.60 -3.99
N LEU A 110 4.57 16.16 -2.79
CA LEU A 110 4.95 14.88 -2.23
C LEU A 110 4.24 13.73 -2.95
N GLN A 111 2.95 13.90 -3.28
CA GLN A 111 2.19 12.95 -4.09
C GLN A 111 2.80 12.80 -5.49
N ALA A 112 3.27 13.87 -6.13
CA ALA A 112 3.98 13.76 -7.41
C ALA A 112 5.21 12.86 -7.30
N LYS A 113 6.00 13.00 -6.23
CA LYS A 113 7.17 12.16 -5.97
C LYS A 113 6.76 10.70 -5.76
N SER A 114 5.76 10.46 -4.92
CA SER A 114 5.22 9.13 -4.64
C SER A 114 4.69 8.44 -5.90
N ARG A 115 3.99 9.17 -6.77
CA ARG A 115 3.55 8.67 -8.08
C ARG A 115 4.72 8.23 -8.95
N LEU A 116 5.80 9.02 -9.02
CA LEU A 116 7.00 8.66 -9.79
C LEU A 116 7.67 7.38 -9.25
N GLU A 117 7.79 7.24 -7.92
CA GLU A 117 8.34 6.03 -7.30
C GLU A 117 7.50 4.79 -7.61
N ILE A 118 6.17 4.92 -7.63
CA ILE A 118 5.26 3.84 -8.01
C ILE A 118 5.41 3.51 -9.50
N GLU A 119 5.44 4.52 -10.37
CA GLU A 119 5.60 4.35 -11.82
C GLU A 119 6.93 3.68 -12.20
N GLU A 120 7.97 3.84 -11.39
CA GLU A 120 9.25 3.17 -11.60
C GLU A 120 9.17 1.65 -11.32
N ILE A 121 8.39 1.25 -10.32
CA ILE A 121 8.37 -0.14 -9.83
C ILE A 121 7.14 -0.95 -10.26
N ALA A 122 6.02 -0.32 -10.60
CA ALA A 122 4.78 -1.00 -10.92
C ALA A 122 4.75 -1.45 -12.39
N ASP A 123 4.32 -2.69 -12.64
CA ASP A 123 3.83 -3.12 -13.95
C ASP A 123 2.31 -2.81 -14.06
N TRP A 124 1.59 -2.90 -12.94
CA TRP A 124 0.16 -2.59 -12.81
C TRP A 124 -0.12 -1.78 -11.55
N ILE A 125 -1.11 -0.88 -11.63
CA ILE A 125 -1.51 0.03 -10.54
C ILE A 125 -2.99 -0.18 -10.23
N VAL A 126 -3.33 -0.38 -8.95
CA VAL A 126 -4.71 -0.38 -8.44
C VAL A 126 -4.96 0.97 -7.75
N PRO A 127 -5.73 1.87 -8.37
CA PRO A 127 -6.02 3.19 -7.81
C PRO A 127 -7.03 3.11 -6.66
N GLY A 128 -7.25 4.22 -5.95
CA GLY A 128 -8.29 4.31 -4.93
C GLY A 128 -9.71 4.34 -5.51
N HIS A 129 -9.89 4.87 -6.72
CA HIS A 129 -11.17 4.88 -7.43
C HIS A 129 -11.06 4.27 -8.84
N GLY A 130 -11.88 3.24 -9.09
CA GLY A 130 -11.98 2.60 -10.40
C GLY A 130 -11.10 1.35 -10.57
N PRO A 131 -10.99 0.83 -11.82
CA PRO A 131 -10.31 -0.43 -12.07
C PRO A 131 -8.78 -0.31 -12.08
N MET A 132 -8.11 -1.43 -11.82
CA MET A 132 -6.67 -1.59 -12.03
C MET A 132 -6.30 -1.29 -13.50
N PHE A 133 -5.17 -0.61 -13.71
CA PHE A 133 -4.66 -0.27 -15.04
C PHE A 133 -3.19 -0.62 -15.20
N LYS A 134 -2.76 -0.79 -16.46
CA LYS A 134 -1.37 -1.11 -16.81
C LYS A 134 -0.53 0.17 -16.73
N ASN A 135 0.68 0.07 -16.17
CA ASN A 135 1.61 1.18 -16.15
C ASN A 135 2.34 1.28 -17.50
N GLU A 136 1.88 2.18 -18.36
CA GLU A 136 2.48 2.39 -19.70
C GLU A 136 3.88 3.03 -19.64
N LYS A 137 4.30 3.58 -18.49
CA LYS A 137 5.65 4.16 -18.32
C LYS A 137 6.70 3.10 -18.00
N ARG A 138 6.29 1.89 -17.60
CA ARG A 138 7.23 0.82 -17.27
C ARG A 138 7.81 0.21 -18.54
N ARG A 139 9.13 0.38 -18.72
CA ARG A 139 9.87 -0.31 -19.78
C ARG A 139 10.45 -1.62 -19.23
N HIS A 140 10.21 -2.71 -19.95
CA HIS A 140 10.82 -4.03 -19.68
C HIS A 140 12.21 -4.13 -20.30
#